data_AF-A0A3A0FTC1-F1
#
_entry.id   AF-A0A3A0FTC1-F1
#
_cell.length_a   1.000
_cell.length_b   1.000
_cell.length_c   1.000
_cell.angle_alpha   90.00
_cell.angle_beta   90.00
_cell.angle_gamma   90.00
#
_symmetry.space_group_name_H-M   'P 1'
#
loop_
_entity.id
_entity.type
_entity.pdbx_description
1 polymer ?
#
loop_
_entity_poly.entity_id
_entity_poly.type
_entity_poly.pdbx_seq_one_letter_code
_entity_poly.pdbx_strand_id
1 'polypeptide(L)'
;MQGDVHRRRERARRERGGRRVAHQVEHDERAARAQRVAQARQRRAHRQVVQRRDRGDALEADARRIPAQRVALLERDVREAGAARARGAQHLGGEIDAEHRRGALRERAGEVARATAEVERGADARRERAQQHAVVVRVVIEDAGQARDPVEVGADAVGGGQLGTHAASVSVASPRASPPARGSRMLPRVPRPPGLPPKPLALRALDGAGAALRAVGVAAPSLAPERLMAAARRRTGLDDFGDASFREGLERLVDSLEREAALTTLGRLVARSDLVRLLEGRLRMEHEWAAHPEIARGEIRAPIFVLGLPRTGTTILQELLAQDPANRMPMTWEVMHPWPPPARASFETDPRIARVERHLAGVERLIPGFHAVHRMGAALPQECVAITAYELASLLFSTTHRVPGYQAWLESLDHRRLYAAHRRWLQYFQWRAPGERWVLKSPGHLWTLDALLAVYPDARIVQTHRDPLRVVRSLVSLCTLLRSMASDDVDPDAIAREWAPRLAAGLVASMRARDAARLSGDRVFDVAFCDFVGREIDTVRRLYERFGLALSADAEARMRRYLAANPPDKHGAHRYQFGRAALDPATERRRFASYVDRYEIAPEPE
;
A
#
# COMPACT_ATOMS: atom_id res chain seq x y z
N MET A 1 8.56 84.83 -6.47
CA MET A 1 7.67 83.77 -6.99
C MET A 1 8.16 82.32 -6.75
N GLN A 2 9.44 82.07 -6.40
CA GLN A 2 9.96 80.68 -6.24
C GLN A 2 9.77 80.07 -4.83
N GLY A 3 9.66 80.88 -3.77
CA GLY A 3 9.51 80.36 -2.40
C GLY A 3 8.14 79.77 -2.05
N ASP A 4 7.09 80.11 -2.82
CA ASP A 4 5.71 79.71 -2.52
C ASP A 4 5.33 78.36 -3.15
N VAL A 5 5.97 78.03 -4.30
CA VAL A 5 5.82 76.73 -4.98
C VAL A 5 6.49 75.59 -4.18
N HIS A 6 7.59 75.88 -3.50
CA HIS A 6 8.29 74.88 -2.70
C HIS A 6 7.51 74.48 -1.43
N ARG A 7 6.89 75.45 -0.74
CA ARG A 7 6.05 75.18 0.45
C ARG A 7 4.79 74.38 0.09
N ARG A 8 4.16 74.67 -1.05
CA ARG A 8 2.99 73.89 -1.53
C ARG A 8 3.34 72.45 -1.87
N ARG A 9 4.52 72.19 -2.44
CA ARG A 9 4.99 70.82 -2.75
C ARG A 9 5.33 70.02 -1.49
N GLU A 10 5.92 70.63 -0.48
CA GLU A 10 6.19 69.95 0.79
C GLU A 10 4.91 69.62 1.56
N ARG A 11 3.92 70.54 1.59
CA ARG A 11 2.62 70.30 2.22
C ARG A 11 1.88 69.14 1.56
N ALA A 12 1.87 69.10 0.23
CA ALA A 12 1.27 68.00 -0.55
C ALA A 12 1.99 66.65 -0.37
N ARG A 13 3.30 66.63 -0.09
CA ARG A 13 4.05 65.40 0.24
C ARG A 13 3.72 64.91 1.65
N ARG A 14 3.63 65.82 2.63
CA ARG A 14 3.25 65.46 4.02
C ARG A 14 1.82 64.93 4.09
N GLU A 15 0.88 65.53 3.35
CA GLU A 15 -0.52 65.06 3.29
C GLU A 15 -0.65 63.68 2.62
N ARG A 16 0.13 63.39 1.56
CA ARG A 16 0.16 62.06 0.93
C ARG A 16 0.83 61.01 1.81
N GLY A 17 1.89 61.38 2.54
CA GLY A 17 2.52 60.52 3.55
C GLY A 17 1.56 60.16 4.68
N GLY A 18 0.84 61.14 5.21
CA GLY A 18 -0.16 60.93 6.26
C GLY A 18 -1.32 60.03 5.81
N ARG A 19 -1.83 60.19 4.59
CA ARG A 19 -2.89 59.32 4.04
C ARG A 19 -2.43 57.87 3.82
N ARG A 20 -1.17 57.64 3.39
CA ARG A 20 -0.62 56.28 3.25
C ARG A 20 -0.45 55.57 4.59
N VAL A 21 0.01 56.29 5.62
CA VAL A 21 0.17 55.73 6.96
C VAL A 21 -1.20 55.41 7.58
N ALA A 22 -2.19 56.29 7.42
CA ALA A 22 -3.56 56.03 7.89
C ALA A 22 -4.19 54.78 7.22
N HIS A 23 -3.98 54.61 5.91
CA HIS A 23 -4.52 53.47 5.17
C HIS A 23 -3.83 52.14 5.52
N GLN A 24 -2.55 52.17 5.91
CA GLN A 24 -1.82 51.00 6.39
C GLN A 24 -2.28 50.60 7.80
N VAL A 25 -2.49 51.57 8.69
CA VAL A 25 -3.01 51.32 10.05
C VAL A 25 -4.41 50.70 10.00
N GLU A 26 -5.32 51.22 9.16
CA GLU A 26 -6.65 50.61 8.98
C GLU A 26 -6.58 49.19 8.41
N HIS A 27 -5.65 48.91 7.50
CA HIS A 27 -5.47 47.58 6.92
C HIS A 27 -4.98 46.58 7.98
N ASP A 28 -4.00 46.98 8.80
CA ASP A 28 -3.42 46.14 9.85
C ASP A 28 -4.42 45.92 11.00
N GLU A 29 -5.25 46.91 11.34
CA GLU A 29 -6.35 46.76 12.30
C GLU A 29 -7.43 45.78 11.80
N ARG A 30 -7.79 45.83 10.52
CA ARG A 30 -8.73 44.88 9.90
C ARG A 30 -8.15 43.45 9.90
N ALA A 31 -6.87 43.28 9.59
CA ALA A 31 -6.19 41.99 9.65
C ALA A 31 -6.15 41.43 11.08
N ALA A 32 -5.80 42.26 12.06
CA ALA A 32 -5.79 41.88 13.48
C ALA A 32 -7.19 41.54 14.01
N ARG A 33 -8.25 42.20 13.52
CA ARG A 33 -9.64 41.87 13.86
C ARG A 33 -10.08 40.55 13.25
N ALA A 34 -9.72 40.27 12.00
CA ALA A 34 -9.99 38.99 11.34
C ALA A 34 -9.29 37.82 12.05
N GLN A 35 -8.03 38.01 12.46
CA GLN A 35 -7.27 36.99 13.19
C GLN A 35 -7.86 36.69 14.58
N ARG A 36 -8.33 37.72 15.30
CA ARG A 36 -9.04 37.55 16.59
C ARG A 36 -10.35 36.78 16.44
N VAL A 37 -11.12 37.04 15.38
CA VAL A 37 -12.36 36.29 15.08
C VAL A 37 -12.06 34.83 14.71
N ALA A 38 -11.01 34.58 13.93
CA ALA A 38 -10.58 33.21 13.58
C ALA A 38 -10.15 32.41 14.82
N GLN A 39 -9.35 33.01 15.71
CA GLN A 39 -8.95 32.38 16.96
C GLN A 39 -10.14 32.11 17.90
N ALA A 40 -11.12 33.03 17.98
CA ALA A 40 -12.34 32.82 18.76
C ALA A 40 -13.19 31.64 18.21
N ARG A 41 -13.31 31.52 16.88
CA ARG A 41 -13.98 30.37 16.23
C ARG A 41 -13.26 29.06 16.53
N GLN A 42 -11.93 29.06 16.48
CA GLN A 42 -11.11 27.87 16.75
C GLN A 42 -11.22 27.42 18.22
N ARG A 43 -11.22 28.36 19.18
CA ARG A 43 -11.45 28.06 20.61
C ARG A 43 -12.86 27.51 20.88
N ARG A 44 -13.88 28.03 20.20
CA ARG A 44 -15.27 27.53 20.31
C ARG A 44 -15.42 26.13 19.73
N ALA A 45 -14.79 25.85 18.58
CA ALA A 45 -14.75 24.52 17.99
C ALA A 45 -14.03 23.52 18.91
N HIS A 46 -12.90 23.92 19.51
CA HIS A 46 -12.17 23.08 20.45
C HIS A 46 -12.99 22.75 21.71
N ARG A 47 -13.69 23.73 22.32
CA ARG A 47 -14.61 23.47 23.45
C ARG A 47 -15.74 22.51 23.09
N GLN A 48 -16.31 22.61 21.89
CA GLN A 48 -17.36 21.70 21.45
C GLN A 48 -16.85 20.26 21.22
N VAL A 49 -15.59 20.10 20.79
CA VAL A 49 -14.96 18.79 20.65
C VAL A 49 -14.70 18.16 22.02
N VAL A 50 -14.22 18.94 22.99
CA VAL A 50 -13.98 18.44 24.37
C VAL A 50 -15.30 18.03 25.04
N GLN A 51 -16.35 18.85 24.98
CA GLN A 51 -17.66 18.50 25.56
C GLN A 51 -18.31 17.27 24.91
N ARG A 52 -18.07 17.02 23.61
CA ARG A 52 -18.54 15.81 22.92
C ARG A 52 -17.74 14.56 23.31
N ARG A 53 -16.45 14.72 23.62
CA ARG A 53 -15.59 13.65 24.11
C ARG A 53 -16.00 13.21 25.53
N ASP A 54 -16.21 14.16 26.43
CA ASP A 54 -16.62 13.85 27.82
C ASP A 54 -17.99 13.16 27.89
N ARG A 55 -18.93 13.51 26.99
CA ARG A 55 -20.22 12.79 26.85
C ARG A 55 -20.08 11.41 26.20
N GLY A 56 -19.12 11.23 25.30
CA GLY A 56 -18.79 9.94 24.70
C GLY A 56 -18.20 8.98 25.73
N ASP A 57 -17.28 9.46 26.55
CA ASP A 57 -16.61 8.67 27.59
C ASP A 57 -17.60 8.23 28.69
N ALA A 58 -18.61 9.05 29.02
CA ALA A 58 -19.70 8.69 29.95
C ALA A 58 -20.65 7.62 29.39
N LEU A 59 -21.00 7.69 28.10
CA LEU A 59 -21.84 6.67 27.43
C LEU A 59 -21.07 5.35 27.22
N GLU A 60 -19.76 5.42 27.01
CA GLU A 60 -18.90 4.25 26.88
C GLU A 60 -18.69 3.51 28.21
N ALA A 61 -18.73 4.22 29.34
CA ALA A 61 -18.71 3.64 30.68
C ALA A 61 -19.99 2.84 31.01
N ASP A 62 -21.17 3.35 30.60
CA ASP A 62 -22.44 2.64 30.77
C ASP A 62 -22.59 1.45 29.80
N ALA A 63 -22.12 1.60 28.56
CA ALA A 63 -22.14 0.53 27.56
C ALA A 63 -21.21 -0.65 27.92
N ARG A 64 -20.19 -0.46 28.76
CA ARG A 64 -19.28 -1.53 29.25
C ARG A 64 -19.88 -2.37 30.39
N ARG A 65 -20.92 -1.91 31.08
CA ARG A 65 -21.55 -2.66 32.19
C ARG A 65 -22.53 -3.75 31.72
N ILE A 66 -23.08 -3.64 30.51
CA ILE A 66 -24.17 -4.50 30.01
C ILE A 66 -23.70 -5.75 29.20
N PRO A 67 -22.47 -5.85 28.63
CA PRO A 67 -22.02 -7.06 27.91
C PRO A 67 -21.37 -8.14 28.79
N ALA A 68 -20.75 -7.76 29.92
CA ALA A 68 -19.93 -8.69 30.72
C ALA A 68 -20.76 -9.84 31.35
N GLN A 69 -21.99 -9.55 31.78
CA GLN A 69 -22.88 -10.56 32.36
C GLN A 69 -23.44 -11.53 31.31
N ARG A 70 -23.63 -11.08 30.06
CA ARG A 70 -24.21 -11.88 28.98
C ARG A 70 -23.19 -12.81 28.32
N VAL A 71 -21.93 -12.38 28.24
CA VAL A 71 -20.81 -13.22 27.76
C VAL A 71 -20.48 -14.31 28.79
N ALA A 72 -20.54 -14.00 30.09
CA ALA A 72 -20.32 -14.99 31.15
C ALA A 72 -21.38 -16.12 31.18
N LEU A 73 -22.63 -15.80 30.83
CA LEU A 73 -23.71 -16.80 30.68
C LEU A 73 -23.47 -17.72 29.48
N LEU A 74 -23.07 -17.17 28.33
CA LEU A 74 -22.77 -17.96 27.13
C LEU A 74 -21.55 -18.90 27.32
N GLU A 75 -20.53 -18.44 28.05
CA GLU A 75 -19.35 -19.26 28.37
C GLU A 75 -19.64 -20.40 29.34
N ARG A 76 -20.68 -20.26 30.18
CA ARG A 76 -21.15 -21.32 31.07
C ARG A 76 -21.93 -22.37 30.30
N ASP A 77 -22.84 -21.95 29.41
CA ASP A 77 -23.66 -22.85 28.60
C ASP A 77 -22.81 -23.69 27.63
N VAL A 78 -21.76 -23.12 27.04
CA VAL A 78 -20.81 -23.83 26.16
C VAL A 78 -19.96 -24.84 26.95
N ARG A 79 -19.57 -24.52 28.19
CA ARG A 79 -18.84 -25.43 29.08
C ARG A 79 -19.72 -26.58 29.57
N GLU A 80 -20.99 -26.32 29.89
CA GLU A 80 -21.96 -27.35 30.28
C GLU A 80 -22.30 -28.28 29.10
N ALA A 81 -22.44 -27.74 27.88
CA ALA A 81 -22.61 -28.53 26.66
C ALA A 81 -21.38 -29.39 26.32
N GLY A 82 -20.17 -28.90 26.58
CA GLY A 82 -18.92 -29.66 26.45
C GLY A 82 -18.81 -30.80 27.47
N ALA A 83 -19.20 -30.55 28.72
CA ALA A 83 -19.15 -31.54 29.80
C ALA A 83 -20.21 -32.65 29.65
N ALA A 84 -21.38 -32.36 29.06
CA ALA A 84 -22.39 -33.36 28.73
C ALA A 84 -21.91 -34.35 27.65
N ARG A 85 -21.07 -33.89 26.71
CA ARG A 85 -20.49 -34.72 25.65
C ARG A 85 -19.41 -35.68 26.16
N ALA A 86 -18.68 -35.29 27.21
CA ALA A 86 -17.67 -36.14 27.85
C ALA A 86 -18.27 -37.27 28.71
N ARG A 87 -19.52 -37.12 29.20
CA ARG A 87 -20.20 -38.11 30.04
C ARG A 87 -21.04 -39.15 29.26
N GLY A 88 -21.24 -38.96 27.95
CA GLY A 88 -22.10 -39.82 27.12
C GLY A 88 -21.38 -40.87 26.27
N ALA A 89 -20.06 -41.07 26.44
CA ALA A 89 -19.27 -41.98 25.61
C ALA A 89 -19.01 -43.35 26.26
N GLN A 90 -19.96 -43.88 27.03
CA GLN A 90 -19.95 -45.24 27.55
C GLN A 90 -21.36 -45.85 27.51
N HIS A 91 -21.81 -46.28 26.33
CA HIS A 91 -22.49 -47.55 26.09
C HIS A 91 -23.03 -47.62 24.66
N LEU A 92 -22.76 -48.76 24.01
CA LEU A 92 -23.19 -49.14 22.68
C LEU A 92 -24.67 -49.56 22.70
N GLY A 93 -25.45 -49.06 21.74
CA GLY A 93 -26.77 -49.59 21.41
C GLY A 93 -27.71 -48.54 20.82
N GLY A 94 -27.96 -48.61 19.50
CA GLY A 94 -29.11 -47.96 18.87
C GLY A 94 -28.81 -47.14 17.61
N GLU A 95 -28.46 -47.80 16.50
CA GLU A 95 -28.31 -47.12 15.19
C GLU A 95 -29.64 -46.55 14.64
N ILE A 96 -30.80 -46.96 15.16
CA ILE A 96 -32.13 -46.43 14.78
C ILE A 96 -32.48 -45.13 15.53
N ASP A 97 -31.86 -44.89 16.71
CA ASP A 97 -32.09 -43.69 17.53
C ASP A 97 -31.20 -42.51 17.07
N ALA A 98 -30.04 -42.81 16.47
CA ALA A 98 -29.12 -41.79 15.95
C ALA A 98 -29.64 -41.03 14.71
N GLU A 99 -30.53 -41.64 13.92
CA GLU A 99 -31.11 -41.01 12.73
C GLU A 99 -32.34 -40.16 13.09
N HIS A 100 -33.19 -40.65 14.01
CA HIS A 100 -34.26 -39.86 14.62
C HIS A 100 -33.73 -38.64 15.38
N ARG A 101 -32.66 -38.80 16.17
CA ARG A 101 -31.99 -37.67 16.84
C ARG A 101 -31.36 -36.70 15.86
N ARG A 102 -30.84 -37.16 14.71
CA ARG A 102 -30.32 -36.29 13.64
C ARG A 102 -31.42 -35.51 12.93
N GLY A 103 -32.60 -36.11 12.73
CA GLY A 103 -33.81 -35.43 12.25
C GLY A 103 -34.27 -34.33 13.21
N ALA A 104 -34.44 -34.68 14.49
CA ALA A 104 -34.84 -33.73 15.53
C ALA A 104 -33.81 -32.60 15.77
N LEU A 105 -32.51 -32.88 15.60
CA LEU A 105 -31.44 -31.87 15.65
C LEU A 105 -31.46 -30.94 14.43
N ARG A 106 -31.78 -31.44 13.23
CA ARG A 106 -31.96 -30.61 12.02
C ARG A 106 -33.18 -29.71 12.14
N GLU A 107 -34.27 -30.24 12.70
CA GLU A 107 -35.50 -29.49 12.94
C GLU A 107 -35.30 -28.40 14.00
N ARG A 108 -34.69 -28.74 15.15
CA ARG A 108 -34.28 -27.75 16.17
C ARG A 108 -33.26 -26.74 15.64
N ALA A 109 -32.32 -27.15 14.78
CA ALA A 109 -31.39 -26.20 14.14
C ALA A 109 -32.14 -25.26 13.18
N GLY A 110 -33.18 -25.74 12.49
CA GLY A 110 -34.07 -24.94 11.65
C GLY A 110 -34.97 -24.00 12.47
N GLU A 111 -35.43 -24.40 13.65
CA GLU A 111 -36.15 -23.54 14.60
C GLU A 111 -35.23 -22.47 15.21
N VAL A 112 -34.01 -22.84 15.61
CA VAL A 112 -33.00 -21.90 16.08
C VAL A 112 -32.60 -20.93 14.98
N ALA A 113 -32.48 -21.37 13.73
CA ALA A 113 -32.20 -20.49 12.59
C ALA A 113 -33.35 -19.51 12.33
N ARG A 114 -34.61 -19.95 12.47
CA ARG A 114 -35.81 -19.11 12.34
C ARG A 114 -35.94 -18.11 13.49
N ALA A 115 -35.71 -18.54 14.72
CA ALA A 115 -35.66 -17.67 15.90
C ALA A 115 -34.50 -16.68 15.82
N THR A 116 -33.34 -17.10 15.30
CA THR A 116 -32.19 -16.22 15.05
C THR A 116 -32.53 -15.18 13.98
N ALA A 117 -33.20 -15.57 12.90
CA ALA A 117 -33.67 -14.65 11.87
C ALA A 117 -34.74 -13.66 12.38
N GLU A 118 -35.61 -14.06 13.32
CA GLU A 118 -36.54 -13.15 13.99
C GLU A 118 -35.87 -12.21 14.99
N VAL A 119 -34.87 -12.70 15.73
CA VAL A 119 -34.02 -11.89 16.60
C VAL A 119 -33.19 -10.91 15.77
N GLU A 120 -32.70 -11.31 14.58
CA GLU A 120 -32.00 -10.44 13.62
C GLU A 120 -32.93 -9.38 13.04
N ARG A 121 -34.15 -9.73 12.62
CA ARG A 121 -35.17 -8.75 12.18
C ARG A 121 -35.54 -7.76 13.29
N GLY A 122 -35.69 -8.26 14.53
CA GLY A 122 -35.93 -7.43 15.70
C GLY A 122 -34.69 -6.64 16.16
N ALA A 123 -33.49 -7.08 15.82
CA ALA A 123 -32.23 -6.38 16.06
C ALA A 123 -31.96 -5.34 14.97
N ASP A 124 -32.40 -5.56 13.73
CA ASP A 124 -32.31 -4.63 12.61
C ASP A 124 -33.25 -3.44 12.81
N ALA A 125 -34.50 -3.68 13.24
CA ALA A 125 -35.43 -2.62 13.62
C ALA A 125 -34.98 -1.81 14.85
N ARG A 126 -34.17 -2.41 15.74
CA ARG A 126 -33.53 -1.72 16.88
C ARG A 126 -32.21 -1.05 16.48
N ARG A 127 -31.48 -1.59 15.50
CA ARG A 127 -30.27 -1.01 14.89
C ARG A 127 -30.61 0.23 14.08
N GLU A 128 -31.73 0.28 13.36
CA GLU A 128 -32.20 1.47 12.64
C GLU A 128 -32.42 2.67 13.58
N ARG A 129 -32.90 2.43 14.81
CA ARG A 129 -33.06 3.47 15.84
C ARG A 129 -31.77 3.80 16.60
N ALA A 130 -30.81 2.87 16.66
CA ALA A 130 -29.50 3.09 17.29
C ALA A 130 -28.43 3.64 16.33
N GLN A 131 -28.63 3.55 15.01
CA GLN A 131 -27.74 4.01 13.94
C GLN A 131 -27.63 5.54 13.80
N GLN A 132 -28.26 6.31 14.68
CA GLN A 132 -27.98 7.74 14.78
C GLN A 132 -26.72 8.05 15.59
N HIS A 133 -26.14 7.13 16.37
CA HIS A 133 -24.88 7.37 17.08
C HIS A 133 -23.95 6.14 17.11
N ALA A 134 -22.65 6.39 16.85
CA ALA A 134 -21.45 5.57 17.07
C ALA A 134 -20.80 4.89 15.84
N VAL A 135 -19.48 5.13 15.77
CA VAL A 135 -18.55 4.92 14.66
C VAL A 135 -17.64 3.73 15.00
N VAL A 136 -17.21 3.00 13.96
CA VAL A 136 -16.06 2.07 13.80
C VAL A 136 -16.53 0.71 13.27
N VAL A 137 -15.81 0.22 12.24
CA VAL A 137 -16.14 -0.88 11.30
C VAL A 137 -17.12 -0.49 10.19
N ARG A 138 -16.74 0.50 9.38
CA ARG A 138 -17.30 0.73 8.03
C ARG A 138 -16.18 1.01 7.04
N VAL A 139 -15.21 0.09 6.94
CA VAL A 139 -14.16 0.09 5.91
C VAL A 139 -13.82 -1.36 5.58
N VAL A 140 -14.81 -2.12 5.09
CA VAL A 140 -14.76 -3.32 4.25
C VAL A 140 -16.25 -3.68 4.14
N ILE A 141 -16.83 -3.72 2.94
CA ILE A 141 -18.29 -3.80 2.65
C ILE A 141 -18.99 -2.43 2.61
N GLU A 142 -18.72 -1.68 1.55
CA GLU A 142 -19.71 -0.78 0.93
C GLU A 142 -19.24 -0.47 -0.50
N ASP A 143 -19.58 -1.37 -1.42
CA ASP A 143 -20.09 -0.98 -2.75
C ASP A 143 -20.79 -2.21 -3.38
N ALA A 144 -21.95 -2.54 -2.81
CA ALA A 144 -22.90 -3.46 -3.40
C ALA A 144 -24.27 -3.21 -2.76
N GLY A 145 -25.14 -2.50 -3.50
CA GLY A 145 -26.59 -2.60 -3.32
C GLY A 145 -27.31 -1.31 -2.93
N GLN A 146 -27.81 -0.59 -3.94
CA GLN A 146 -29.19 -0.09 -3.90
C GLN A 146 -29.89 -0.45 -5.21
N ALA A 147 -30.78 -1.44 -5.14
CA ALA A 147 -32.11 -1.45 -5.78
C ALA A 147 -32.79 -2.81 -5.47
N ARG A 148 -34.01 -2.76 -4.93
CA ARG A 148 -35.05 -3.79 -5.03
C ARG A 148 -36.19 -3.13 -5.82
N ASP A 149 -36.45 -3.54 -7.07
CA ASP A 149 -37.43 -4.55 -7.55
C ASP A 149 -38.82 -3.92 -7.86
N PRO A 150 -39.56 -4.34 -8.93
CA PRO A 150 -39.90 -5.75 -9.17
C PRO A 150 -39.79 -6.30 -10.61
N VAL A 151 -39.87 -7.64 -10.62
CA VAL A 151 -40.00 -8.64 -11.69
C VAL A 151 -40.96 -8.26 -12.82
N GLU A 152 -40.57 -8.57 -14.06
CA GLU A 152 -41.45 -9.16 -15.08
C GLU A 152 -40.67 -10.12 -16.00
N VAL A 153 -41.35 -11.17 -16.43
CA VAL A 153 -40.85 -12.37 -17.13
C VAL A 153 -41.24 -12.31 -18.61
N GLY A 154 -40.37 -12.79 -19.50
CA GLY A 154 -40.67 -13.18 -20.90
C GLY A 154 -39.45 -12.95 -21.81
N ALA A 155 -38.63 -13.95 -22.12
CA ALA A 155 -38.79 -15.02 -23.12
C ALA A 155 -38.31 -14.63 -24.54
N ASP A 156 -37.45 -15.51 -25.08
CA ASP A 156 -37.08 -15.75 -26.50
C ASP A 156 -36.18 -14.71 -27.23
N ALA A 157 -35.28 -15.03 -28.17
CA ALA A 157 -34.61 -16.24 -28.67
C ALA A 157 -33.61 -15.81 -29.78
N VAL A 158 -32.59 -16.65 -30.08
CA VAL A 158 -31.88 -16.82 -31.39
C VAL A 158 -31.05 -15.63 -31.93
N GLY A 159 -29.73 -15.72 -32.11
CA GLY A 159 -29.00 -16.43 -33.19
C GLY A 159 -27.82 -15.51 -33.59
N GLY A 160 -26.57 -15.95 -33.70
CA GLY A 160 -26.01 -16.72 -34.81
C GLY A 160 -25.00 -15.83 -35.56
N GLY A 161 -23.79 -16.33 -35.84
CA GLY A 161 -22.85 -15.62 -36.72
C GLY A 161 -21.37 -15.83 -36.40
N GLN A 162 -20.83 -16.94 -36.90
CA GLN A 162 -19.38 -17.14 -37.09
C GLN A 162 -18.80 -16.08 -38.04
N LEU A 163 -17.51 -15.79 -37.90
CA LEU A 163 -16.56 -15.63 -39.02
C LEU A 163 -15.14 -15.72 -38.45
N GLY A 164 -14.39 -16.73 -38.90
CA GLY A 164 -12.99 -16.91 -38.58
C GLY A 164 -12.09 -16.39 -39.68
N THR A 165 -10.81 -16.22 -39.38
CA THR A 165 -9.71 -16.28 -40.35
C THR A 165 -8.43 -16.74 -39.67
N HIS A 166 -7.81 -17.73 -40.29
CA HIS A 166 -6.54 -18.37 -39.93
C HIS A 166 -5.34 -17.44 -40.12
N ALA A 167 -4.34 -17.55 -39.25
CA ALA A 167 -2.95 -17.25 -39.59
C ALA A 167 -2.01 -18.22 -38.84
N ALA A 168 -1.05 -18.75 -39.60
CA ALA A 168 -0.26 -19.93 -39.31
C ALA A 168 0.67 -19.80 -38.09
N SER A 169 0.75 -20.88 -37.30
CA SER A 169 1.71 -21.09 -36.23
C SER A 169 3.03 -21.64 -36.78
N VAL A 170 4.12 -20.92 -36.55
CA VAL A 170 5.48 -21.46 -36.67
C VAL A 170 5.89 -21.97 -35.30
N SER A 171 5.99 -23.30 -35.19
CA SER A 171 6.42 -24.00 -33.98
C SER A 171 7.94 -23.93 -33.84
N VAL A 172 8.42 -23.21 -32.83
CA VAL A 172 9.79 -23.36 -32.33
C VAL A 172 9.70 -24.13 -31.02
N ALA A 173 10.26 -25.33 -31.01
CA ALA A 173 10.23 -26.24 -29.87
C ALA A 173 11.01 -25.66 -28.69
N SER A 174 10.30 -25.18 -27.66
CA SER A 174 10.87 -24.97 -26.31
C SER A 174 11.11 -26.33 -25.63
N PRO A 175 12.20 -26.51 -24.87
CA PRO A 175 12.45 -27.75 -24.15
C PRO A 175 11.32 -27.99 -23.14
N ARG A 176 10.74 -29.20 -23.19
CA ARG A 176 9.66 -29.65 -22.30
C ARG A 176 10.06 -29.41 -20.84
N ALA A 177 9.32 -28.53 -20.16
CA ALA A 177 9.27 -28.53 -18.70
C ALA A 177 8.68 -29.88 -18.26
N SER A 178 9.40 -30.59 -17.39
CA SER A 178 8.91 -31.81 -16.74
C SER A 178 7.55 -31.56 -16.06
N PRO A 179 6.60 -32.51 -16.11
CA PRO A 179 5.32 -32.33 -15.43
C PRO A 179 5.54 -32.21 -13.91
N PRO A 180 4.79 -31.34 -13.20
CA PRO A 180 4.93 -31.22 -11.76
C PRO A 180 4.49 -32.53 -11.11
N ALA A 181 5.31 -33.03 -10.19
CA ALA A 181 4.99 -34.19 -9.38
C ALA A 181 3.63 -33.98 -8.69
N ARG A 182 2.68 -34.90 -8.93
CA ARG A 182 1.44 -34.98 -8.16
C ARG A 182 1.79 -35.30 -6.72
N GLY A 183 1.69 -34.29 -5.86
CA GLY A 183 1.96 -34.42 -4.44
C GLY A 183 2.52 -33.14 -3.87
N SER A 184 1.74 -32.06 -3.86
CA SER A 184 2.06 -30.88 -3.05
C SER A 184 2.00 -31.28 -1.58
N ARG A 185 3.12 -31.82 -1.07
CA ARG A 185 3.31 -32.04 0.35
C ARG A 185 3.28 -30.66 0.98
N MET A 186 2.18 -30.35 1.70
CA MET A 186 2.09 -29.12 2.49
C MET A 186 3.36 -28.99 3.31
N LEU A 187 4.10 -27.91 3.10
CA LEU A 187 5.29 -27.64 3.91
C LEU A 187 4.85 -27.59 5.39
N PRO A 188 5.65 -28.15 6.31
CA PRO A 188 5.32 -28.11 7.72
C PRO A 188 5.17 -26.66 8.17
N ARG A 189 4.05 -26.34 8.84
CA ARG A 189 3.78 -24.99 9.34
C ARG A 189 4.85 -24.58 10.35
N VAL A 190 5.46 -23.42 10.16
CA VAL A 190 6.35 -22.82 11.16
C VAL A 190 5.51 -21.95 12.09
N PRO A 191 5.68 -22.06 13.42
CA PRO A 191 4.97 -21.19 14.35
C PRO A 191 5.39 -19.73 14.17
N ARG A 192 4.43 -18.81 14.33
CA ARG A 192 4.64 -17.35 14.30
C ARG A 192 5.81 -16.96 15.21
N PRO A 193 6.76 -16.12 14.74
CA PRO A 193 8.00 -15.86 15.47
C PRO A 193 7.72 -15.09 16.77
N PRO A 194 8.42 -15.43 17.87
CA PRO A 194 8.28 -14.72 19.14
C PRO A 194 8.72 -13.26 18.99
N GLY A 195 8.00 -12.35 19.65
CA GLY A 195 8.26 -10.89 19.60
C GLY A 195 7.42 -10.11 18.60
N LEU A 196 6.68 -10.75 17.70
CA LEU A 196 5.62 -10.08 16.94
C LEU A 196 4.43 -9.74 17.86
N PRO A 197 3.82 -8.55 17.72
CA PRO A 197 2.60 -8.25 18.46
C PRO A 197 1.51 -9.26 18.06
N PRO A 198 0.70 -9.75 19.02
CA PRO A 198 -0.42 -10.60 18.69
C PRO A 198 -1.43 -9.80 17.86
N LYS A 199 -2.01 -10.44 16.84
CA LYS A 199 -3.17 -9.88 16.14
C LYS A 199 -4.27 -9.56 17.17
N PRO A 200 -5.03 -8.46 17.01
CA PRO A 200 -6.19 -8.17 17.84
C PRO A 200 -7.13 -9.38 17.96
N LEU A 201 -7.73 -9.57 19.14
CA LEU A 201 -8.55 -10.75 19.46
C LEU A 201 -9.65 -11.01 18.40
N ALA A 202 -10.30 -9.95 17.93
CA ALA A 202 -11.34 -10.05 16.91
C ALA A 202 -10.81 -10.64 15.59
N LEU A 203 -9.58 -10.30 15.17
CA LEU A 203 -8.98 -10.85 13.95
C LEU A 203 -8.55 -12.30 14.14
N ARG A 204 -8.07 -12.65 15.33
CA ARG A 204 -7.76 -14.05 15.68
C ARG A 204 -9.03 -14.90 15.67
N ALA A 205 -10.14 -14.36 16.18
CA ALA A 205 -11.44 -15.01 16.14
C ALA A 205 -11.93 -15.19 14.68
N LEU A 206 -11.74 -14.18 13.81
CA LEU A 206 -12.04 -14.30 12.37
C LEU A 206 -11.22 -15.42 11.71
N ASP A 207 -9.90 -15.47 11.98
CA ASP A 207 -9.02 -16.50 11.45
C ASP A 207 -9.46 -17.90 11.93
N GLY A 208 -9.77 -18.03 13.23
CA GLY A 208 -10.27 -19.27 13.84
C GLY A 208 -11.63 -19.73 13.30
N ALA A 209 -12.60 -18.82 13.20
CA ALA A 209 -13.92 -19.10 12.64
C ALA A 209 -13.82 -19.52 11.17
N GLY A 210 -13.03 -18.82 10.36
CA GLY A 210 -12.80 -19.21 8.98
C GLY A 210 -12.08 -20.56 8.83
N ALA A 211 -11.19 -20.91 9.75
CA ALA A 211 -10.58 -22.24 9.78
C ALA A 211 -11.59 -23.33 10.12
N ALA A 212 -12.47 -23.10 11.10
CA ALA A 212 -13.54 -24.02 11.46
C ALA A 212 -14.54 -24.21 10.30
N LEU A 213 -14.93 -23.13 9.63
CA LEU A 213 -15.79 -23.17 8.44
C LEU A 213 -15.18 -24.00 7.31
N ARG A 214 -13.88 -23.83 7.02
CA ARG A 214 -13.17 -24.66 6.03
C ARG A 214 -13.12 -26.13 6.43
N ALA A 215 -12.95 -26.44 7.72
CA ALA A 215 -12.94 -27.81 8.21
C ALA A 215 -14.29 -28.53 8.03
N VAL A 216 -15.40 -27.79 8.01
CA VAL A 216 -16.74 -28.32 7.72
C VAL A 216 -17.16 -28.16 6.25
N GLY A 217 -16.21 -27.86 5.35
CA GLY A 217 -16.43 -27.82 3.89
C GLY A 217 -16.95 -26.50 3.33
N VAL A 218 -17.05 -25.43 4.13
CA VAL A 218 -17.41 -24.10 3.61
C VAL A 218 -16.19 -23.50 2.89
N ALA A 219 -16.34 -23.28 1.59
CA ALA A 219 -15.28 -22.75 0.75
C ALA A 219 -14.88 -21.32 1.17
N ALA A 220 -13.57 -21.06 1.19
CA ALA A 220 -13.06 -19.71 1.39
C ALA A 220 -13.32 -18.85 0.14
N PRO A 221 -13.27 -17.51 0.26
CA PRO A 221 -13.35 -16.62 -0.89
C PRO A 221 -12.33 -17.01 -1.95
N SER A 222 -12.84 -17.31 -3.15
CA SER A 222 -12.00 -17.77 -4.26
C SER A 222 -10.97 -16.71 -4.63
N LEU A 223 -9.74 -17.09 -4.93
CA LEU A 223 -8.75 -16.23 -5.59
C LEU A 223 -8.63 -16.54 -7.10
N ALA A 224 -9.51 -17.38 -7.66
CA ALA A 224 -9.44 -17.74 -9.07
C ALA A 224 -9.42 -16.48 -9.96
N PRO A 225 -8.49 -16.39 -10.93
CA PRO A 225 -8.31 -15.20 -11.76
C PRO A 225 -9.62 -14.66 -12.34
N GLU A 226 -10.41 -15.54 -12.96
CA GLU A 226 -11.70 -15.18 -13.55
C GLU A 226 -12.71 -14.63 -12.54
N ARG A 227 -12.70 -15.11 -11.29
CA ARG A 227 -13.57 -14.60 -10.21
C ARG A 227 -13.11 -13.24 -9.69
N LEU A 228 -11.80 -12.95 -9.75
CA LEU A 228 -11.24 -11.65 -9.40
C LEU A 228 -11.57 -10.63 -10.50
N MET A 229 -11.32 -10.99 -11.76
CA MET A 229 -11.64 -10.16 -12.94
C MET A 229 -13.12 -9.85 -13.02
N ALA A 230 -13.99 -10.86 -12.86
CA ALA A 230 -15.45 -10.63 -12.83
C ALA A 230 -15.89 -9.71 -11.68
N ALA A 231 -15.20 -9.75 -10.53
CA ALA A 231 -15.48 -8.82 -9.44
C ALA A 231 -15.08 -7.38 -9.78
N ALA A 232 -13.92 -7.20 -10.40
CA ALA A 232 -13.47 -5.88 -10.88
C ALA A 232 -14.44 -5.30 -11.93
N ARG A 233 -14.90 -6.14 -12.88
CA ARG A 233 -15.91 -5.73 -13.88
C ARG A 233 -17.20 -5.25 -13.22
N ARG A 234 -17.76 -6.04 -12.30
CA ARG A 234 -19.00 -5.66 -11.59
C ARG A 234 -18.88 -4.35 -10.81
N ARG A 235 -17.71 -4.07 -10.21
CA ARG A 235 -17.49 -2.87 -9.40
C ARG A 235 -17.21 -1.61 -10.21
N THR A 236 -16.72 -1.77 -11.43
CA THR A 236 -16.37 -0.64 -12.29
C THR A 236 -17.43 -0.38 -13.37
N GLY A 237 -18.21 -1.38 -13.75
CA GLY A 237 -19.06 -1.34 -14.94
C GLY A 237 -18.28 -1.44 -16.25
N LEU A 238 -16.97 -1.74 -16.19
CA LEU A 238 -16.05 -1.83 -17.34
C LEU A 238 -15.65 -3.29 -17.58
N ASP A 239 -15.29 -3.65 -18.80
CA ASP A 239 -14.96 -5.02 -19.18
C ASP A 239 -13.62 -5.21 -19.93
N ASP A 240 -13.09 -4.12 -20.48
CA ASP A 240 -11.83 -4.07 -21.21
C ASP A 240 -10.61 -3.87 -20.28
N PHE A 241 -9.81 -4.93 -20.15
CA PHE A 241 -8.55 -4.91 -19.41
C PHE A 241 -7.35 -4.55 -20.29
N GLY A 242 -7.58 -4.16 -21.54
CA GLY A 242 -6.54 -3.93 -22.53
C GLY A 242 -5.85 -5.23 -22.92
N ASP A 243 -4.54 -5.15 -23.16
CA ASP A 243 -3.77 -6.31 -23.57
C ASP A 243 -3.66 -7.38 -22.47
N ALA A 244 -3.44 -8.63 -22.88
CA ALA A 244 -3.45 -9.78 -21.98
C ALA A 244 -2.17 -9.96 -21.13
N SER A 245 -1.19 -9.04 -21.19
CA SER A 245 0.12 -9.22 -20.52
C SER A 245 0.04 -9.43 -19.00
N PHE A 246 -0.95 -8.83 -18.33
CA PHE A 246 -1.13 -8.98 -16.88
C PHE A 246 -1.61 -10.39 -16.46
N ARG A 247 -2.19 -11.17 -17.39
CA ARG A 247 -2.88 -12.44 -17.06
C ARG A 247 -1.93 -13.48 -16.51
N GLU A 248 -0.76 -13.64 -17.12
CA GLU A 248 0.23 -14.59 -16.60
C GLU A 248 0.66 -14.19 -15.18
N GLY A 249 0.92 -12.90 -14.94
CA GLY A 249 1.23 -12.40 -13.59
C GLY A 249 0.13 -12.68 -12.58
N LEU A 250 -1.15 -12.51 -12.96
CA LEU A 250 -2.30 -12.87 -12.12
C LEU A 250 -2.29 -14.36 -11.77
N GLU A 251 -2.14 -15.21 -12.78
CA GLU A 251 -2.18 -16.67 -12.64
C GLU A 251 -1.04 -17.18 -11.75
N ARG A 252 0.19 -16.71 -12.00
CA ARG A 252 1.38 -17.06 -11.20
C ARG A 252 1.25 -16.62 -9.76
N LEU A 253 0.74 -15.41 -9.54
CA LEU A 253 0.55 -14.87 -8.21
C LEU A 253 -0.54 -15.64 -7.45
N VAL A 254 -1.69 -15.89 -8.09
CA VAL A 254 -2.78 -16.66 -7.48
C VAL A 254 -2.32 -18.08 -7.16
N ASP A 255 -1.62 -18.76 -8.07
CA ASP A 255 -1.11 -20.12 -7.80
C ASP A 255 -0.19 -20.13 -6.57
N SER A 256 0.72 -19.15 -6.47
CA SER A 256 1.62 -19.01 -5.33
C SER A 256 0.88 -18.66 -4.04
N LEU A 257 -0.14 -17.78 -4.09
CA LEU A 257 -0.97 -17.43 -2.94
C LEU A 257 -1.76 -18.63 -2.41
N GLU A 258 -2.28 -19.47 -3.30
CA GLU A 258 -3.06 -20.66 -2.96
C GLU A 258 -2.17 -21.80 -2.42
N ARG A 259 -0.96 -21.98 -2.96
CA ARG A 259 -0.11 -23.15 -2.68
C ARG A 259 1.05 -22.90 -1.73
N GLU A 260 1.58 -21.68 -1.68
CA GLU A 260 2.88 -21.39 -1.07
C GLU A 260 2.79 -20.40 0.10
N ALA A 261 1.82 -19.49 0.06
CA ALA A 261 1.73 -18.35 0.99
C ALA A 261 1.12 -18.66 2.35
N ALA A 262 0.50 -19.83 2.53
CA ALA A 262 -0.11 -20.28 3.79
C ALA A 262 -1.09 -19.26 4.40
N LEU A 263 -1.93 -18.63 3.56
CA LEU A 263 -2.80 -17.53 3.96
C LEU A 263 -3.76 -17.90 5.10
N THR A 264 -3.90 -16.98 6.06
CA THR A 264 -5.02 -17.02 7.01
C THR A 264 -6.32 -16.55 6.33
N THR A 265 -7.44 -16.61 7.05
CA THR A 265 -8.72 -16.12 6.53
C THR A 265 -8.65 -14.62 6.24
N LEU A 266 -8.10 -13.84 7.18
CA LEU A 266 -7.83 -12.42 6.99
C LEU A 266 -6.87 -12.19 5.82
N GLY A 267 -5.75 -12.93 5.75
CA GLY A 267 -4.78 -12.79 4.67
C GLY A 267 -5.37 -13.01 3.29
N ARG A 268 -6.24 -14.01 3.15
CA ARG A 268 -6.99 -14.27 1.90
C ARG A 268 -7.95 -13.14 1.55
N LEU A 269 -8.66 -12.58 2.52
CA LEU A 269 -9.57 -11.45 2.29
C LEU A 269 -8.81 -10.21 1.84
N VAL A 270 -7.67 -9.91 2.47
CA VAL A 270 -6.78 -8.81 2.09
C VAL A 270 -6.23 -9.01 0.68
N ALA A 271 -5.63 -10.18 0.40
CA ALA A 271 -5.09 -10.49 -0.92
C ALA A 271 -6.16 -10.40 -2.03
N ARG A 272 -7.37 -10.94 -1.77
CA ARG A 272 -8.51 -10.81 -2.70
C ARG A 272 -8.86 -9.34 -2.93
N SER A 273 -8.96 -8.55 -1.86
CA SER A 273 -9.33 -7.13 -1.96
C SER A 273 -8.29 -6.34 -2.76
N ASP A 274 -7.01 -6.59 -2.53
CA ASP A 274 -5.92 -5.92 -3.26
C ASP A 274 -5.89 -6.31 -4.73
N LEU A 275 -6.00 -7.60 -5.06
CA LEU A 275 -6.01 -8.05 -6.45
C LEU A 275 -7.20 -7.49 -7.22
N VAL A 276 -8.39 -7.48 -6.61
CA VAL A 276 -9.57 -6.85 -7.24
C VAL A 276 -9.34 -5.35 -7.43
N ARG A 277 -8.79 -4.63 -6.44
CA ARG A 277 -8.48 -3.20 -6.57
C ARG A 277 -7.47 -2.90 -7.69
N LEU A 278 -6.44 -3.73 -7.84
CA LEU A 278 -5.46 -3.59 -8.92
C LEU A 278 -6.12 -3.82 -10.29
N LEU A 279 -6.97 -4.84 -10.40
CA LEU A 279 -7.75 -5.13 -11.61
C LEU A 279 -8.76 -4.02 -11.94
N GLU A 280 -9.42 -3.43 -10.93
CA GLU A 280 -10.26 -2.24 -11.10
C GLU A 280 -9.45 -1.07 -11.66
N GLY A 281 -8.21 -0.88 -11.19
CA GLY A 281 -7.33 0.17 -11.70
C GLY A 281 -6.90 -0.06 -13.14
N ARG A 282 -6.64 -1.31 -13.54
CA ARG A 282 -6.35 -1.64 -14.94
C ARG A 282 -7.54 -1.32 -15.84
N LEU A 283 -8.75 -1.76 -15.49
CA LEU A 283 -9.98 -1.45 -16.25
C LEU A 283 -10.17 0.06 -16.45
N ARG A 284 -10.01 0.82 -15.36
CA ARG A 284 -10.17 2.28 -15.40
C ARG A 284 -9.06 2.95 -16.19
N MET A 285 -7.84 2.44 -16.12
CA MET A 285 -6.75 2.95 -16.93
C MET A 285 -7.07 2.78 -18.41
N GLU A 286 -7.43 1.57 -18.85
CA GLU A 286 -7.70 1.34 -20.28
C GLU A 286 -8.90 2.15 -20.77
N HIS A 287 -9.94 2.32 -19.94
CA HIS A 287 -11.05 3.23 -20.24
C HIS A 287 -10.59 4.69 -20.45
N GLU A 288 -9.76 5.23 -19.54
CA GLU A 288 -9.23 6.59 -19.66
C GLU A 288 -8.32 6.76 -20.88
N TRP A 289 -7.50 5.75 -21.20
CA TRP A 289 -6.64 5.79 -22.40
C TRP A 289 -7.44 5.74 -23.70
N ALA A 290 -8.53 4.97 -23.75
CA ALA A 290 -9.43 4.93 -24.90
C ALA A 290 -10.18 6.25 -25.06
N ALA A 291 -10.63 6.87 -23.96
CA ALA A 291 -11.35 8.14 -23.98
C ALA A 291 -10.44 9.35 -24.25
N HIS A 292 -9.18 9.29 -23.82
CA HIS A 292 -8.22 10.39 -23.85
C HIS A 292 -6.87 9.97 -24.45
N PRO A 293 -6.82 9.69 -25.77
CA PRO A 293 -5.58 9.29 -26.44
C PRO A 293 -4.48 10.37 -26.36
N GLU A 294 -4.81 11.63 -26.07
CA GLU A 294 -3.87 12.71 -25.83
C GLU A 294 -2.94 12.48 -24.62
N ILE A 295 -3.30 11.60 -23.67
CA ILE A 295 -2.42 11.20 -22.56
C ILE A 295 -1.07 10.69 -23.10
N ALA A 296 -1.08 9.99 -24.24
CA ALA A 296 0.11 9.45 -24.89
C ALA A 296 1.13 10.51 -25.28
N ARG A 297 0.70 11.77 -25.48
CA ARG A 297 1.56 12.91 -25.86
C ARG A 297 2.39 13.42 -24.69
N GLY A 298 2.07 13.04 -23.45
CA GLY A 298 2.83 13.44 -22.27
C GLY A 298 4.26 12.91 -22.34
N GLU A 299 5.25 13.79 -22.44
CA GLU A 299 6.65 13.39 -22.43
C GLU A 299 7.18 13.24 -21.00
N ILE A 300 7.94 12.17 -20.77
CA ILE A 300 8.69 11.94 -19.54
C ILE A 300 10.16 12.30 -19.83
N ARG A 301 10.55 13.53 -19.52
CA ARG A 301 11.89 14.07 -19.84
C ARG A 301 12.84 13.92 -18.66
N ALA A 302 14.00 13.31 -18.92
CA ALA A 302 15.13 13.14 -18.01
C ALA A 302 14.74 12.87 -16.54
N PRO A 303 13.90 11.84 -16.29
CA PRO A 303 13.43 11.51 -14.94
C PRO A 303 14.61 11.12 -14.04
N ILE A 304 14.53 11.49 -12.76
CA ILE A 304 15.46 11.04 -11.73
C ILE A 304 14.93 9.73 -11.14
N PHE A 305 15.71 8.67 -11.22
CA PHE A 305 15.43 7.40 -10.56
C PHE A 305 16.38 7.21 -9.38
N VAL A 306 15.80 7.21 -8.18
CA VAL A 306 16.49 6.83 -6.95
C VAL A 306 16.40 5.31 -6.80
N LEU A 307 17.54 4.65 -6.72
CA LEU A 307 17.65 3.21 -6.52
C LEU A 307 18.68 2.90 -5.44
N GLY A 308 18.67 1.67 -4.96
CA GLY A 308 19.45 1.26 -3.81
C GLY A 308 18.69 0.25 -2.99
N LEU A 309 19.40 -0.49 -2.14
CA LEU A 309 18.73 -1.43 -1.26
C LEU A 309 17.84 -0.66 -0.26
N PRO A 310 16.80 -1.29 0.31
CA PRO A 310 16.01 -0.69 1.38
C PRO A 310 16.92 -0.16 2.52
N ARG A 311 16.50 0.90 3.21
CA ARG A 311 17.18 1.41 4.44
C ARG A 311 18.58 2.01 4.21
N THR A 312 18.90 2.38 2.98
CA THR A 312 20.12 3.11 2.56
C THR A 312 19.92 4.63 2.49
N GLY A 313 18.80 5.16 3.00
CA GLY A 313 18.47 6.59 2.95
C GLY A 313 17.61 7.01 1.75
N THR A 314 17.20 6.08 0.88
CA THR A 314 16.34 6.39 -0.29
C THR A 314 15.06 7.14 0.06
N THR A 315 14.38 6.79 1.16
CA THR A 315 13.11 7.42 1.55
C THR A 315 13.29 8.90 1.90
N ILE A 316 14.25 9.22 2.77
CA ILE A 316 14.47 10.61 3.18
C ILE A 316 15.02 11.44 2.01
N LEU A 317 15.88 10.87 1.17
CA LEU A 317 16.33 11.54 -0.06
C LEU A 317 15.14 11.84 -1.00
N GLN A 318 14.26 10.86 -1.22
CA GLN A 318 13.06 11.07 -2.02
C GLN A 318 12.16 12.15 -1.41
N GLU A 319 11.92 12.14 -0.10
CA GLU A 319 11.09 13.15 0.54
C GLU A 319 11.69 14.56 0.48
N LEU A 320 13.02 14.70 0.54
CA LEU A 320 13.70 15.97 0.33
C LEU A 320 13.52 16.46 -1.10
N LEU A 321 13.75 15.60 -2.09
CA LEU A 321 13.51 15.91 -3.50
C LEU A 321 12.04 16.29 -3.74
N ALA A 322 11.09 15.77 -2.94
CA ALA A 322 9.67 16.08 -3.04
C ALA A 322 9.33 17.52 -2.61
N GLN A 323 10.24 18.16 -1.87
CA GLN A 323 10.06 19.53 -1.41
C GLN A 323 10.33 20.58 -2.50
N ASP A 324 10.97 20.19 -3.60
CA ASP A 324 11.14 21.06 -4.76
C ASP A 324 9.86 21.07 -5.61
N PRO A 325 9.17 22.21 -5.76
CA PRO A 325 7.93 22.31 -6.56
C PRO A 325 8.10 21.94 -8.05
N ALA A 326 9.31 21.97 -8.58
CA ALA A 326 9.60 21.51 -9.94
C ALA A 326 9.53 19.97 -10.07
N ASN A 327 9.81 19.26 -8.98
CA ASN A 327 9.78 17.80 -8.96
C ASN A 327 8.35 17.28 -8.79
N ARG A 328 8.03 16.25 -9.59
CA ARG A 328 6.80 15.49 -9.52
C ARG A 328 7.12 14.09 -9.01
N MET A 329 6.34 13.61 -8.06
CA MET A 329 6.46 12.25 -7.53
C MET A 329 5.10 11.59 -7.46
N PRO A 330 5.00 10.27 -7.72
CA PRO A 330 3.76 9.56 -7.48
C PRO A 330 3.43 9.64 -5.99
N MET A 331 2.31 10.26 -5.62
CA MET A 331 1.90 10.32 -4.22
C MET A 331 1.13 9.06 -3.85
N THR A 332 1.22 8.64 -2.58
CA THR A 332 0.55 7.42 -2.10
C THR A 332 -0.95 7.43 -2.41
N TRP A 333 -1.62 8.58 -2.23
CA TRP A 333 -3.04 8.70 -2.54
C TRP A 333 -3.36 8.51 -4.03
N GLU A 334 -2.49 9.01 -4.91
CA GLU A 334 -2.65 8.88 -6.36
C GLU A 334 -2.49 7.42 -6.79
N VAL A 335 -1.44 6.75 -6.30
CA VAL A 335 -1.17 5.37 -6.70
C VAL A 335 -2.21 4.41 -6.12
N MET A 336 -2.69 4.65 -4.90
CA MET A 336 -3.73 3.80 -4.27
C MET A 336 -5.11 3.97 -4.91
N HIS A 337 -5.45 5.21 -5.31
CA HIS A 337 -6.73 5.56 -5.92
C HIS A 337 -6.50 6.48 -7.13
N PRO A 338 -6.03 5.95 -8.28
CA PRO A 338 -5.58 6.76 -9.41
C PRO A 338 -6.71 7.50 -10.14
N TRP A 339 -7.97 7.15 -9.91
CA TRP A 339 -9.14 7.78 -10.53
C TRP A 339 -9.92 8.68 -9.56
N PRO A 340 -10.51 9.78 -10.05
CA PRO A 340 -10.31 10.38 -11.39
C PRO A 340 -8.87 10.89 -11.58
N PRO A 341 -8.42 11.20 -12.81
CA PRO A 341 -7.06 11.71 -13.04
C PRO A 341 -6.72 12.88 -12.07
N PRO A 342 -5.54 12.87 -11.42
CA PRO A 342 -5.12 13.94 -10.52
C PRO A 342 -5.15 15.31 -11.21
N ALA A 343 -5.79 16.31 -10.59
CA ALA A 343 -5.89 17.66 -11.15
C ALA A 343 -4.98 18.64 -10.41
N ARG A 344 -4.26 19.49 -11.15
CA ARG A 344 -3.33 20.48 -10.60
C ARG A 344 -3.97 21.40 -9.55
N ALA A 345 -5.20 21.85 -9.81
CA ALA A 345 -5.90 22.81 -8.95
C ALA A 345 -6.23 22.27 -7.55
N SER A 346 -6.44 20.95 -7.43
CA SER A 346 -6.79 20.29 -6.18
C SER A 346 -5.71 19.34 -5.70
N PHE A 347 -4.50 19.38 -6.26
CA PHE A 347 -3.51 18.32 -6.04
C PHE A 347 -3.14 18.14 -4.56
N GLU A 348 -2.94 19.24 -3.84
CA GLU A 348 -2.60 19.23 -2.41
C GLU A 348 -3.82 19.03 -1.49
N THR A 349 -5.04 19.17 -2.03
CA THR A 349 -6.30 19.16 -1.28
C THR A 349 -7.28 18.09 -1.77
N ASP A 350 -6.81 17.14 -2.59
CA ASP A 350 -7.64 16.12 -3.23
C ASP A 350 -8.37 15.30 -2.16
N PRO A 351 -9.70 15.09 -2.28
CA PRO A 351 -10.46 14.36 -1.26
C PRO A 351 -9.95 12.92 -1.04
N ARG A 352 -9.25 12.33 -2.01
CA ARG A 352 -8.60 11.02 -1.86
C ARG A 352 -7.50 11.03 -0.81
N ILE A 353 -6.84 12.16 -0.56
CA ILE A 353 -5.84 12.28 0.51
C ILE A 353 -6.47 11.89 1.84
N ALA A 354 -7.59 12.53 2.22
CA ALA A 354 -8.28 12.25 3.47
C ALA A 354 -8.84 10.82 3.52
N ARG A 355 -9.28 10.26 2.38
CA ARG A 355 -9.71 8.86 2.28
C ARG A 355 -8.57 7.89 2.58
N VAL A 356 -7.40 8.13 1.99
CA VAL A 356 -6.23 7.27 2.16
C VAL A 356 -5.64 7.42 3.56
N GLU A 357 -5.62 8.62 4.14
CA GLU A 357 -5.22 8.81 5.54
C GLU A 357 -6.09 7.97 6.50
N ARG A 358 -7.42 7.95 6.30
CA ARG A 358 -8.32 7.10 7.10
C ARG A 358 -8.01 5.61 6.92
N HIS A 359 -7.68 5.19 5.70
CA HIS A 359 -7.31 3.81 5.42
C HIS A 359 -6.00 3.42 6.13
N LEU A 360 -4.96 4.24 6.01
CA LEU A 360 -3.66 4.02 6.65
C LEU A 360 -3.76 4.02 8.19
N ALA A 361 -4.56 4.91 8.76
CA ALA A 361 -4.86 4.91 10.20
C ALA A 361 -5.55 3.62 10.67
N GLY A 362 -6.28 2.93 9.79
CA GLY A 362 -6.85 1.61 10.06
C GLY A 362 -5.78 0.52 10.16
N VAL A 363 -4.77 0.55 9.29
CA VAL A 363 -3.67 -0.44 9.26
C VAL A 363 -2.89 -0.42 10.58
N GLU A 364 -2.54 0.76 11.09
CA GLU A 364 -1.83 0.89 12.38
C GLU A 364 -2.62 0.29 13.55
N ARG A 365 -3.96 0.31 13.51
CA ARG A 365 -4.80 -0.34 14.53
C ARG A 365 -4.77 -1.87 14.42
N LEU A 366 -4.60 -2.39 13.21
CA LEU A 366 -4.50 -3.83 12.96
C LEU A 366 -3.10 -4.36 13.29
N ILE A 367 -2.08 -3.53 13.10
CA ILE A 367 -0.66 -3.85 13.31
C ILE A 367 -0.01 -2.69 14.08
N PRO A 368 -0.12 -2.70 15.41
CA PRO A 368 0.52 -1.68 16.22
C PRO A 368 2.03 -1.63 15.95
N GLY A 369 2.57 -0.43 15.69
CA GLY A 369 3.98 -0.22 15.37
C GLY A 369 4.33 -0.33 13.88
N PHE A 370 3.34 -0.51 12.99
CA PHE A 370 3.58 -0.57 11.55
C PHE A 370 4.22 0.71 11.02
N HIS A 371 3.73 1.89 11.41
CA HIS A 371 4.29 3.18 10.97
C HIS A 371 5.74 3.42 11.44
N ALA A 372 6.17 2.80 12.55
CA ALA A 372 7.55 2.88 13.01
C ALA A 372 8.52 2.08 12.11
N VAL A 373 8.02 1.01 11.49
CA VAL A 373 8.80 0.13 10.61
C VAL A 373 8.71 0.57 9.15
N HIS A 374 7.51 0.96 8.71
CA HIS A 374 7.23 1.41 7.36
C HIS A 374 6.53 2.77 7.38
N ARG A 375 7.30 3.82 7.10
CA ARG A 375 6.76 5.18 6.99
C ARG A 375 5.75 5.22 5.84
N MET A 376 4.51 5.58 6.13
CA MET A 376 3.44 5.76 5.16
C MET A 376 2.62 7.00 5.51
N GLY A 377 2.09 7.66 4.49
CA GLY A 377 1.21 8.81 4.60
C GLY A 377 0.61 9.05 3.22
N ALA A 378 -0.63 9.54 3.17
CA ALA A 378 -1.35 9.69 1.91
C ALA A 378 -0.63 10.65 0.96
N ALA A 379 -0.11 11.75 1.50
CA ALA A 379 0.65 12.77 0.78
C ALA A 379 2.18 12.54 0.78
N LEU A 380 2.64 11.34 1.15
CA LEU A 380 4.05 10.98 1.00
C LEU A 380 4.32 10.33 -0.36
N PRO A 381 5.52 10.56 -0.94
CA PRO A 381 5.94 9.89 -2.16
C PRO A 381 5.87 8.37 -2.06
N GLN A 382 5.40 7.73 -3.13
CA GLN A 382 5.23 6.29 -3.24
C GLN A 382 6.31 5.67 -4.14
N GLU A 383 6.61 4.40 -3.89
CA GLU A 383 7.53 3.60 -4.69
C GLU A 383 6.90 3.09 -5.99
N CYS A 384 7.72 2.91 -7.04
CA CYS A 384 7.30 2.38 -8.32
C CYS A 384 6.85 0.90 -8.25
N VAL A 385 7.17 0.17 -7.16
CA VAL A 385 6.61 -1.17 -6.92
C VAL A 385 5.08 -1.14 -6.80
N ALA A 386 4.50 -0.05 -6.30
CA ALA A 386 3.06 0.11 -6.19
C ALA A 386 2.41 0.43 -7.55
N ILE A 387 3.15 1.02 -8.49
CA ILE A 387 2.70 1.26 -9.86
C ILE A 387 2.75 -0.04 -10.66
N THR A 388 3.89 -0.73 -10.65
CA THR A 388 4.08 -2.02 -11.34
C THR A 388 3.16 -3.12 -10.81
N ALA A 389 2.61 -2.96 -9.60
CA ALA A 389 1.59 -3.85 -9.08
C ALA A 389 0.30 -3.84 -9.93
N TYR A 390 -0.03 -2.76 -10.65
CA TYR A 390 -1.18 -2.75 -11.57
C TYR A 390 -0.99 -3.66 -12.80
N GLU A 391 0.26 -3.97 -13.13
CA GLU A 391 0.62 -4.95 -14.17
C GLU A 391 0.73 -6.38 -13.61
N LEU A 392 0.44 -6.56 -12.31
CA LEU A 392 0.63 -7.81 -11.55
C LEU A 392 2.04 -8.41 -11.69
N ALA A 393 3.04 -7.55 -11.90
CA ALA A 393 4.45 -7.88 -12.04
C ALA A 393 5.27 -6.97 -11.11
N SER A 394 5.29 -7.27 -9.81
CA SER A 394 5.90 -6.41 -8.79
C SER A 394 6.51 -7.18 -7.64
N LEU A 395 7.68 -6.71 -7.21
CA LEU A 395 8.38 -7.19 -6.01
C LEU A 395 7.54 -7.00 -4.73
N LEU A 396 6.54 -6.11 -4.76
CA LEU A 396 5.62 -5.85 -3.66
C LEU A 396 4.97 -7.14 -3.12
N PHE A 397 4.59 -8.07 -4.00
CA PHE A 397 3.91 -9.29 -3.56
C PHE A 397 4.85 -10.23 -2.79
N SER A 398 6.14 -10.22 -3.11
CA SER A 398 7.15 -11.00 -2.42
C SER A 398 7.54 -10.40 -1.07
N THR A 399 7.34 -9.09 -0.86
CA THR A 399 7.56 -8.48 0.47
C THR A 399 6.37 -8.69 1.40
N THR A 400 5.15 -8.83 0.88
CA THR A 400 3.92 -9.01 1.67
C THR A 400 3.44 -10.47 1.80
N HIS A 401 3.88 -11.35 0.90
CA HIS A 401 3.50 -12.77 0.91
C HIS A 401 4.72 -13.67 0.65
N ARG A 402 4.62 -14.94 1.06
CA ARG A 402 5.58 -15.98 0.68
C ARG A 402 5.17 -16.61 -0.65
N VAL A 403 5.66 -16.05 -1.76
CA VAL A 403 5.28 -16.45 -3.12
C VAL A 403 6.51 -16.74 -4.01
N PRO A 404 7.38 -17.70 -3.62
CA PRO A 404 8.60 -18.01 -4.35
C PRO A 404 8.38 -18.40 -5.82
N GLY A 405 7.29 -19.09 -6.17
CA GLY A 405 6.97 -19.43 -7.56
C GLY A 405 6.71 -18.19 -8.42
N TYR A 406 5.90 -17.25 -7.91
CA TYR A 406 5.68 -15.95 -8.53
C TYR A 406 6.98 -15.14 -8.65
N GLN A 407 7.79 -15.12 -7.60
CA GLN A 407 9.04 -14.37 -7.60
C GLN A 407 10.03 -14.90 -8.65
N ALA A 408 10.14 -16.22 -8.81
CA ALA A 408 10.97 -16.83 -9.84
C ALA A 408 10.48 -16.49 -11.26
N TRP A 409 9.16 -16.47 -11.46
CA TRP A 409 8.57 -15.99 -12.72
C TRP A 409 8.91 -14.52 -12.96
N LEU A 410 8.75 -13.66 -11.95
CA LEU A 410 9.04 -12.23 -12.05
C LEU A 410 10.50 -11.98 -12.45
N GLU A 411 11.44 -12.73 -11.87
CA GLU A 411 12.88 -12.64 -12.18
C GLU A 411 13.22 -13.12 -13.61
N SER A 412 12.35 -13.91 -14.24
CA SER A 412 12.52 -14.37 -15.63
C SER A 412 11.89 -13.45 -16.67
N LEU A 413 11.14 -12.44 -16.23
CA LEU A 413 10.33 -11.58 -17.11
C LEU A 413 11.20 -10.59 -17.89
N ASP A 414 10.85 -10.34 -19.16
CA ASP A 414 11.37 -9.18 -19.88
C ASP A 414 10.74 -7.89 -19.33
N HIS A 415 11.48 -7.20 -18.47
CA HIS A 415 11.01 -5.99 -17.79
C HIS A 415 10.84 -4.77 -18.70
N ARG A 416 11.25 -4.80 -19.98
CA ARG A 416 11.05 -3.66 -20.90
C ARG A 416 9.57 -3.35 -21.09
N ARG A 417 8.73 -4.39 -21.17
CA ARG A 417 7.27 -4.24 -21.25
C ARG A 417 6.70 -3.64 -19.96
N LEU A 418 7.21 -4.06 -18.81
CA LEU A 418 6.80 -3.53 -17.52
C LEU A 418 7.12 -2.03 -17.40
N TYR A 419 8.30 -1.60 -17.84
CA TYR A 419 8.64 -0.17 -17.84
C TYR A 419 7.86 0.63 -18.89
N ALA A 420 7.49 0.04 -20.02
CA ALA A 420 6.58 0.69 -20.98
C ALA A 420 5.20 0.95 -20.35
N ALA A 421 4.65 -0.03 -19.62
CA ALA A 421 3.42 0.16 -18.85
C ALA A 421 3.60 1.17 -17.71
N HIS A 422 4.72 1.11 -16.98
CA HIS A 422 5.06 2.12 -15.97
C HIS A 422 5.07 3.54 -16.56
N ARG A 423 5.62 3.73 -17.77
CA ARG A 423 5.58 5.01 -18.50
C ARG A 423 4.15 5.46 -18.78
N ARG A 424 3.26 4.56 -19.21
CA ARG A 424 1.83 4.86 -19.38
C ARG A 424 1.20 5.36 -18.08
N TRP A 425 1.50 4.71 -16.95
CA TRP A 425 1.04 5.17 -15.63
C TRP A 425 1.54 6.58 -15.27
N LEU A 426 2.81 6.88 -15.52
CA LEU A 426 3.35 8.22 -15.28
C LEU A 426 2.71 9.28 -16.18
N GLN A 427 2.47 8.96 -17.46
CA GLN A 427 1.79 9.87 -18.39
C GLN A 427 0.37 10.19 -17.91
N TYR A 428 -0.36 9.18 -17.42
CA TYR A 428 -1.68 9.37 -16.82
C TYR A 428 -1.62 10.28 -15.58
N PHE A 429 -0.67 10.05 -14.66
CA PHE A 429 -0.51 10.90 -13.46
C PHE A 429 -0.06 12.33 -13.78
N GLN A 430 0.69 12.51 -14.87
CA GLN A 430 1.16 13.82 -15.33
C GLN A 430 0.06 14.62 -16.03
N TRP A 431 -0.89 13.94 -16.69
CA TRP A 431 -1.78 14.55 -17.68
C TRP A 431 -2.49 15.83 -17.21
N ARG A 432 -3.18 15.78 -16.07
CA ARG A 432 -3.90 16.95 -15.50
C ARG A 432 -3.18 17.58 -14.31
N ALA A 433 -2.04 17.03 -13.91
CA ALA A 433 -1.21 17.54 -12.83
C ALA A 433 0.30 17.42 -13.19
N PRO A 434 0.76 18.16 -14.21
CA PRO A 434 2.14 18.07 -14.66
C PRO A 434 3.07 18.76 -13.66
N GLY A 435 4.24 18.15 -13.47
CA GLY A 435 5.42 18.84 -12.93
C GLY A 435 6.51 18.93 -14.00
N GLU A 436 7.64 19.53 -13.66
CA GLU A 436 8.73 19.74 -14.62
C GLU A 436 9.57 18.47 -14.82
N ARG A 437 9.71 17.66 -13.76
CA ARG A 437 10.55 16.47 -13.77
C ARG A 437 10.02 15.40 -12.82
N TRP A 438 9.97 14.17 -13.31
CA TRP A 438 9.67 13.02 -12.44
C TRP A 438 10.85 12.66 -11.56
N VAL A 439 10.57 12.42 -10.29
CA VAL A 439 11.48 11.75 -9.36
C VAL A 439 10.81 10.48 -8.86
N LEU A 440 11.46 9.36 -9.13
CA LEU A 440 10.92 8.02 -9.02
C LEU A 440 11.84 7.19 -8.14
N LYS A 441 11.28 6.22 -7.42
CA LYS A 441 12.09 5.40 -6.51
C LYS A 441 11.54 3.99 -6.40
N SER A 442 12.43 3.02 -6.47
CA SER A 442 12.15 1.64 -6.10
C SER A 442 13.45 0.88 -5.91
N PRO A 443 13.56 0.01 -4.89
CA PRO A 443 14.66 -0.96 -4.85
C PRO A 443 14.63 -1.89 -6.06
N GLY A 444 13.45 -2.18 -6.62
CA GLY A 444 13.24 -3.03 -7.80
C GLY A 444 14.03 -2.60 -9.04
N HIS A 445 14.38 -1.31 -9.14
CA HIS A 445 15.19 -0.76 -10.23
C HIS A 445 16.61 -1.35 -10.27
N LEU A 446 17.15 -1.86 -9.15
CA LEU A 446 18.47 -2.49 -9.12
C LEU A 446 18.55 -3.70 -10.06
N TRP A 447 17.54 -4.58 -10.02
CA TRP A 447 17.51 -5.80 -10.82
C TRP A 447 17.22 -5.55 -12.30
N THR A 448 16.63 -4.40 -12.63
CA THR A 448 15.97 -4.16 -13.92
C THR A 448 16.42 -2.86 -14.56
N LEU A 449 17.61 -2.38 -14.19
CA LEU A 449 18.15 -1.09 -14.62
C LEU A 449 18.38 -1.05 -16.14
N ASP A 450 18.74 -2.17 -16.75
CA ASP A 450 18.87 -2.32 -18.20
C ASP A 450 17.55 -2.05 -18.93
N ALA A 451 16.45 -2.65 -18.46
CA ALA A 451 15.11 -2.43 -19.00
C ALA A 451 14.60 -1.00 -18.73
N LEU A 452 14.93 -0.45 -17.57
CA LEU A 452 14.65 0.95 -17.23
C LEU A 452 15.32 1.89 -18.22
N LEU A 453 16.62 1.74 -18.46
CA LEU A 453 17.38 2.58 -19.38
C LEU A 453 16.94 2.40 -20.84
N ALA A 454 16.45 1.22 -21.21
CA ALA A 454 15.87 0.99 -22.54
C ALA A 454 14.59 1.83 -22.77
N VAL A 455 13.76 2.03 -21.74
CA VAL A 455 12.50 2.81 -21.84
C VAL A 455 12.70 4.30 -21.54
N TYR A 456 13.65 4.62 -20.66
CA TYR A 456 14.03 5.98 -20.26
C TYR A 456 15.51 6.22 -20.59
N PRO A 457 15.85 6.36 -21.89
CA PRO A 457 17.24 6.47 -22.33
C PRO A 457 17.95 7.73 -21.83
N ASP A 458 17.20 8.73 -21.34
CA ASP A 458 17.68 9.99 -20.75
C ASP A 458 17.57 10.02 -19.21
N ALA A 459 17.24 8.90 -18.56
CA ALA A 459 17.14 8.80 -17.11
C ALA A 459 18.44 9.24 -16.40
N ARG A 460 18.26 9.93 -15.27
CA ARG A 460 19.32 10.25 -14.31
C ARG A 460 19.21 9.31 -13.13
N ILE A 461 20.32 8.69 -12.76
CA ILE A 461 20.36 7.63 -11.75
C ILE A 461 20.96 8.16 -10.47
N VAL A 462 20.26 7.97 -9.36
CA VAL A 462 20.79 8.25 -8.02
C VAL A 462 20.82 6.93 -7.29
N GLN A 463 22.01 6.43 -6.94
CA GLN A 463 22.14 5.16 -6.24
C GLN A 463 22.61 5.40 -4.81
N THR A 464 21.85 4.91 -3.83
CA THR A 464 22.24 4.97 -2.42
C THR A 464 22.95 3.69 -1.99
N HIS A 465 24.00 3.86 -1.17
CA HIS A 465 24.89 2.81 -0.72
C HIS A 465 24.95 2.73 0.79
N ARG A 466 24.95 1.51 1.33
CA ARG A 466 25.08 1.21 2.75
C ARG A 466 25.66 -0.19 2.91
N ASP A 467 26.20 -0.49 4.09
CA ASP A 467 26.60 -1.83 4.47
C ASP A 467 25.44 -2.84 4.21
N PRO A 468 25.63 -3.80 3.29
CA PRO A 468 24.58 -4.74 2.90
C PRO A 468 24.13 -5.65 4.05
N LEU A 469 24.99 -5.97 5.02
CA LEU A 469 24.61 -6.82 6.15
C LEU A 469 23.60 -6.10 7.08
N ARG A 470 23.74 -4.78 7.25
CA ARG A 470 22.74 -3.96 7.97
C ARG A 470 21.41 -3.96 7.23
N VAL A 471 21.46 -3.89 5.90
CA VAL A 471 20.26 -3.86 5.06
C VAL A 471 19.52 -5.19 5.09
N VAL A 472 20.22 -6.33 4.95
CA VAL A 472 19.60 -7.66 4.99
C VAL A 472 18.83 -7.85 6.30
N ARG A 473 19.45 -7.55 7.46
CA ARG A 473 18.79 -7.65 8.77
C ARG A 473 17.51 -6.81 8.83
N SER A 474 17.57 -5.58 8.34
CA SER A 474 16.40 -4.71 8.36
C SER A 474 15.30 -5.15 7.38
N LEU A 475 15.66 -5.70 6.23
CA LEU A 475 14.70 -6.22 5.26
C LEU A 475 13.99 -7.48 5.78
N VAL A 476 14.72 -8.38 6.43
CA VAL A 476 14.15 -9.56 7.09
C VAL A 476 13.13 -9.14 8.12
N SER A 477 13.45 -8.13 8.94
CA SER A 477 12.52 -7.60 9.94
C SER A 477 11.24 -7.04 9.30
N LEU A 478 11.39 -6.23 8.25
CA LEU A 478 10.26 -5.67 7.49
C LEU A 478 9.39 -6.78 6.87
N CYS A 479 9.98 -7.71 6.12
CA CYS A 479 9.23 -8.78 5.46
C CYS A 479 8.54 -9.71 6.46
N THR A 480 9.18 -9.96 7.61
CA THR A 480 8.56 -10.74 8.70
C THR A 480 7.30 -10.05 9.19
N LEU A 481 7.37 -8.75 9.46
CA LEU A 481 6.21 -7.97 9.90
C LEU A 481 5.09 -7.97 8.84
N LEU A 482 5.43 -7.65 7.58
CA LEU A 482 4.46 -7.59 6.48
C LEU A 482 3.79 -8.94 6.22
N ARG A 483 4.57 -10.02 6.09
CA ARG A 483 4.05 -11.38 5.84
C ARG A 483 3.18 -11.87 7.01
N SER A 484 3.45 -11.44 8.25
CA SER A 484 2.67 -11.84 9.45
C SER A 484 1.24 -11.30 9.50
N MET A 485 0.92 -10.33 8.63
CA MET A 485 -0.45 -9.86 8.43
C MET A 485 -1.29 -10.93 7.73
N ALA A 486 -0.72 -11.54 6.70
CA ALA A 486 -1.43 -12.42 5.78
C ALA A 486 -1.28 -13.91 6.14
N SER A 487 -0.26 -14.27 6.91
CA SER A 487 0.06 -15.64 7.31
C SER A 487 0.44 -15.70 8.79
N ASP A 488 0.15 -16.82 9.43
CA ASP A 488 0.74 -17.16 10.74
C ASP A 488 1.99 -18.04 10.60
N ASP A 489 2.30 -18.48 9.37
CA ASP A 489 3.48 -19.25 8.99
C ASP A 489 4.51 -18.31 8.35
N VAL A 490 5.40 -17.77 9.19
CA VAL A 490 6.41 -16.77 8.81
C VAL A 490 7.72 -17.12 9.49
N ASP A 491 8.69 -17.60 8.71
CA ASP A 491 10.04 -17.94 9.19
C ASP A 491 11.03 -16.81 8.80
N PRO A 492 11.50 -15.99 9.76
CA PRO A 492 12.51 -14.96 9.50
C PRO A 492 13.82 -15.51 8.92
N ASP A 493 14.21 -16.72 9.28
CA ASP A 493 15.46 -17.32 8.81
C ASP A 493 15.30 -17.80 7.36
N ALA A 494 14.12 -18.31 6.99
CA ALA A 494 13.80 -18.58 5.59
C ALA A 494 13.76 -17.29 4.76
N ILE A 495 13.18 -16.21 5.30
CA ILE A 495 13.19 -14.88 4.65
C ILE A 495 14.63 -14.42 4.45
N ALA A 496 15.52 -14.60 5.43
CA ALA A 496 16.92 -14.23 5.33
C ALA A 496 17.64 -15.01 4.21
N ARG A 497 17.48 -16.33 4.18
CA ARG A 497 18.03 -17.21 3.12
C ARG A 497 17.47 -16.88 1.73
N GLU A 498 16.22 -16.44 1.66
CA GLU A 498 15.55 -16.03 0.42
C GLU A 498 16.11 -14.69 -0.11
N TRP A 499 16.22 -13.69 0.76
CA TRP A 499 16.50 -12.31 0.33
C TRP A 499 17.98 -11.99 0.20
N ALA A 500 18.85 -12.54 1.04
CA ALA A 500 20.29 -12.24 0.98
C ALA A 500 20.92 -12.50 -0.41
N PRO A 501 20.76 -13.69 -1.04
CA PRO A 501 21.22 -13.91 -2.42
C PRO A 501 20.56 -12.97 -3.42
N ARG A 502 19.26 -12.69 -3.27
CA ARG A 502 18.52 -11.83 -4.20
C ARG A 502 19.01 -10.39 -4.16
N LEU A 503 19.28 -9.83 -2.98
CA LEU A 503 19.82 -8.48 -2.84
C LEU A 503 21.20 -8.37 -3.49
N ALA A 504 22.07 -9.37 -3.28
CA ALA A 504 23.38 -9.41 -3.93
C ALA A 504 23.25 -9.45 -5.45
N ALA A 505 22.34 -10.29 -5.98
CA ALA A 505 22.07 -10.37 -7.41
C ALA A 505 21.58 -9.03 -8.00
N GLY A 506 20.72 -8.29 -7.28
CA GLY A 506 20.24 -6.98 -7.72
C GLY A 506 21.35 -5.94 -7.80
N LEU A 507 22.25 -5.92 -6.82
CA LEU A 507 23.42 -5.04 -6.84
C LEU A 507 24.35 -5.35 -8.02
N VAL A 508 24.62 -6.65 -8.27
CA VAL A 508 25.41 -7.09 -9.42
C VAL A 508 24.75 -6.75 -10.75
N ALA A 509 23.43 -6.96 -10.87
CA ALA A 509 22.67 -6.59 -12.07
C ALA A 509 22.76 -5.08 -12.35
N SER A 510 22.59 -4.26 -11.32
CA SER A 510 22.74 -2.80 -11.44
C SER A 510 24.14 -2.38 -11.89
N MET A 511 25.21 -2.98 -11.33
CA MET A 511 26.58 -2.70 -11.76
C MET A 511 26.79 -3.06 -13.23
N ARG A 512 26.34 -4.25 -13.64
CA ARG A 512 26.43 -4.71 -15.04
C ARG A 512 25.67 -3.81 -16.00
N ALA A 513 24.45 -3.39 -15.64
CA ALA A 513 23.64 -2.51 -16.47
C ALA A 513 24.29 -1.12 -16.62
N ARG A 514 24.87 -0.57 -15.54
CA ARG A 514 25.63 0.69 -15.58
C ARG A 514 26.83 0.60 -16.53
N ASP A 515 27.60 -0.49 -16.42
CA ASP A 515 28.80 -0.71 -17.23
C ASP A 515 28.44 -0.92 -18.71
N ALA A 516 27.42 -1.74 -18.99
CA ALA A 516 26.95 -2.01 -20.35
C ALA A 516 26.39 -0.77 -21.05
N ALA A 517 25.64 0.06 -20.34
CA ALA A 517 25.12 1.32 -20.85
C ALA A 517 26.16 2.44 -20.92
N ARG A 518 27.38 2.20 -20.40
CA ARG A 518 28.46 3.19 -20.28
C ARG A 518 27.96 4.50 -19.67
N LEU A 519 27.16 4.39 -18.60
CA LEU A 519 26.57 5.57 -17.98
C LEU A 519 27.67 6.52 -17.51
N SER A 520 27.68 7.71 -18.10
CA SER A 520 28.62 8.77 -17.80
C SER A 520 28.35 9.35 -16.41
N GLY A 521 29.39 9.94 -15.82
CA GLY A 521 29.33 10.47 -14.46
C GLY A 521 28.30 11.59 -14.29
N ASP A 522 27.93 12.32 -15.33
CA ASP A 522 26.89 13.36 -15.35
C ASP A 522 25.45 12.81 -15.27
N ARG A 523 25.27 11.50 -15.49
CA ARG A 523 23.96 10.83 -15.41
C ARG A 523 23.81 9.95 -14.18
N VAL A 524 24.86 9.81 -13.38
CA VAL A 524 24.84 8.99 -12.17
C VAL A 524 25.35 9.76 -10.95
N PHE A 525 24.67 9.61 -9.83
CA PHE A 525 25.08 10.18 -8.56
C PHE A 525 25.00 9.12 -7.45
N ASP A 526 26.15 8.70 -6.95
CA ASP A 526 26.26 7.71 -5.88
C ASP A 526 26.24 8.41 -4.50
N VAL A 527 25.44 7.89 -3.57
CA VAL A 527 25.21 8.47 -2.23
C VAL A 527 25.56 7.45 -1.16
N ALA A 528 26.70 7.63 -0.50
CA ALA A 528 27.03 6.83 0.68
C ALA A 528 26.16 7.26 1.88
N PHE A 529 25.52 6.30 2.55
CA PHE A 529 24.61 6.56 3.67
C PHE A 529 25.29 7.30 4.82
N CYS A 530 26.53 6.91 5.16
CA CYS A 530 27.33 7.56 6.20
C CYS A 530 27.64 9.03 5.87
N ASP A 531 27.81 9.36 4.58
CA ASP A 531 28.07 10.73 4.15
C ASP A 531 26.81 11.58 4.07
N PHE A 532 25.68 10.94 3.83
CA PHE A 532 24.40 11.61 3.65
C PHE A 532 23.79 12.09 4.98
N VAL A 533 23.87 11.26 6.03
CA VAL A 533 23.33 11.60 7.35
C VAL A 533 24.07 12.80 7.95
N GLY A 534 23.32 13.84 8.30
CA GLY A 534 23.85 15.11 8.83
C GLY A 534 24.38 16.08 7.77
N ARG A 535 24.41 15.69 6.48
CA ARG A 535 24.79 16.54 5.33
C ARG A 535 23.78 16.42 4.19
N GLU A 536 22.50 16.26 4.55
CA GLU A 536 21.44 15.95 3.60
C GLU A 536 21.27 17.06 2.55
N ILE A 537 21.24 18.32 2.99
CA ILE A 537 21.08 19.48 2.08
C ILE A 537 22.28 19.64 1.14
N ASP A 538 23.50 19.45 1.65
CA ASP A 538 24.70 19.56 0.82
C ASP A 538 24.78 18.42 -0.19
N THR A 539 24.30 17.24 0.16
CA THR A 539 24.18 16.12 -0.78
C THR A 539 23.17 16.43 -1.88
N VAL A 540 22.02 17.02 -1.55
CA VAL A 540 21.04 17.45 -2.56
C VAL A 540 21.63 18.54 -3.47
N ARG A 541 22.38 19.52 -2.94
CA ARG A 541 23.07 20.52 -3.76
C ARG A 541 24.02 19.90 -4.78
N ARG A 542 24.90 18.99 -4.34
CA ARG A 542 25.84 18.28 -5.23
C ARG A 542 25.12 17.41 -6.27
N LEU A 543 24.00 16.79 -5.90
CA LEU A 543 23.15 16.03 -6.81
C LEU A 543 22.58 16.94 -7.91
N TYR A 544 22.04 18.11 -7.52
CA TYR A 544 21.48 19.08 -8.47
C TYR A 544 22.57 19.61 -9.41
N GLU A 545 23.71 20.02 -8.86
CA GLU A 545 24.87 20.45 -9.63
C GLU A 545 25.32 19.37 -10.63
N ARG A 546 25.43 18.12 -10.17
CA ARG A 546 25.83 16.99 -11.03
C ARG A 546 24.92 16.83 -12.24
N PHE A 547 23.61 17.00 -12.04
CA PHE A 547 22.61 16.85 -13.09
C PHE A 547 22.35 18.12 -13.90
N GLY A 548 23.08 19.19 -13.63
CA GLY A 548 22.90 20.50 -14.27
C GLY A 548 21.56 21.14 -13.91
N LEU A 549 21.06 20.92 -12.70
CA LEU A 549 19.80 21.42 -12.19
C LEU A 549 20.03 22.58 -11.22
N ALA A 550 19.19 23.62 -11.28
CA ALA A 550 19.22 24.71 -10.32
C ALA A 550 18.43 24.33 -9.07
N LEU A 551 19.07 24.37 -7.89
CA LEU A 551 18.36 24.28 -6.61
C LEU A 551 17.90 25.67 -6.20
N SER A 552 16.60 25.94 -6.28
CA SER A 552 16.05 27.24 -5.88
C SER A 552 16.14 27.46 -4.37
N ALA A 553 16.22 28.72 -3.95
CA ALA A 553 16.23 29.09 -2.53
C ALA A 553 14.94 28.65 -1.81
N ASP A 554 13.78 28.66 -2.48
CA ASP A 554 12.53 28.17 -1.91
C ASP A 554 12.56 26.65 -1.70
N ALA A 555 13.01 25.88 -2.70
CA ALA A 555 13.14 24.44 -2.59
C ALA A 555 14.07 24.05 -1.43
N GLU A 556 15.23 24.68 -1.33
CA GLU A 556 16.15 24.44 -0.22
C GLU A 556 15.54 24.81 1.14
N ALA A 557 14.84 25.94 1.24
CA ALA A 557 14.17 26.34 2.47
C ALA A 557 13.06 25.36 2.88
N ARG A 558 12.30 24.81 1.92
CA ARG A 558 11.31 23.75 2.17
C ARG A 558 11.98 22.47 2.67
N MET A 559 13.09 22.05 2.06
CA MET A 559 13.88 20.89 2.51
C MET A 559 14.38 21.06 3.95
N ARG A 560 14.92 22.23 4.30
CA ARG A 560 15.37 22.54 5.66
C ARG A 560 14.22 22.50 6.68
N ARG A 561 13.08 23.10 6.35
CA ARG A 561 11.87 23.04 7.19
C ARG A 561 11.39 21.59 7.36
N TYR A 562 11.45 20.80 6.29
CA TYR A 562 11.06 19.40 6.31
C TYR A 562 11.95 18.59 7.27
N LEU A 563 13.28 18.75 7.20
CA LEU A 563 14.21 18.08 8.11
C LEU A 563 13.95 18.46 9.58
N ALA A 564 13.80 19.76 9.86
CA ALA A 564 13.51 20.24 11.21
C ALA A 564 12.18 19.68 11.77
N ALA A 565 11.17 19.46 10.92
CA ALA A 565 9.87 18.91 11.31
C ALA A 565 9.83 17.37 11.36
N ASN A 566 10.89 16.67 10.92
CA ASN A 566 10.96 15.22 10.84
C ASN A 566 12.28 14.67 11.39
N PRO A 567 12.56 14.86 12.70
CA PRO A 567 13.75 14.28 13.31
C PRO A 567 13.70 12.73 13.25
N PRO A 568 14.85 12.04 13.23
CA PRO A 568 14.93 10.59 13.03
C PRO A 568 14.11 9.73 13.99
N ASP A 569 13.86 10.22 15.20
CA ASP A 569 13.14 9.56 16.30
C ASP A 569 11.64 9.89 16.35
N LYS A 570 11.12 10.71 15.43
CA LYS A 570 9.72 11.17 15.39
C LYS A 570 8.69 10.04 15.44
N HIS A 571 8.99 8.88 14.85
CA HIS A 571 8.10 7.71 14.82
C HIS A 571 8.51 6.60 15.81
N GLY A 572 9.40 6.91 16.75
CA GLY A 572 9.97 5.98 17.72
C GLY A 572 11.12 5.14 17.15
N ALA A 573 11.81 4.43 18.05
CA ALA A 573 12.89 3.52 17.67
C ALA A 573 12.36 2.25 16.99
N HIS A 574 13.14 1.68 16.07
CA HIS A 574 12.88 0.36 15.48
C HIS A 574 12.87 -0.71 16.58
N ARG A 575 11.69 -1.25 16.90
CA ARG A 575 11.51 -2.20 18.01
C ARG A 575 11.75 -3.67 17.65
N TYR A 576 11.89 -4.00 16.36
CA TYR A 576 11.90 -5.39 15.90
C TYR A 576 13.22 -5.79 15.24
N GLN A 577 13.85 -6.83 15.78
CA GLN A 577 15.03 -7.46 15.22
C GLN A 577 14.76 -8.97 15.07
N PHE A 578 14.69 -9.45 13.83
CA PHE A 578 14.41 -10.85 13.51
C PHE A 578 15.54 -11.43 12.63
N GLY A 579 15.72 -12.76 12.65
CA GLY A 579 16.60 -13.48 11.72
C GLY A 579 18.11 -13.33 11.96
N ARG A 580 18.54 -12.96 13.18
CA ARG A 580 19.96 -12.75 13.50
C ARG A 580 20.82 -14.02 13.39
N ALA A 581 20.24 -15.19 13.63
CA ALA A 581 20.97 -16.46 13.69
C ALA A 581 21.08 -17.19 12.32
N ALA A 582 20.37 -16.72 11.29
CA ALA A 582 20.19 -17.45 10.04
C ALA A 582 21.35 -17.34 9.04
N LEU A 583 22.16 -16.29 9.16
CA LEU A 583 23.16 -15.93 8.16
C LEU A 583 24.53 -15.83 8.83
N ASP A 584 25.51 -16.55 8.27
CA ASP A 584 26.91 -16.40 8.63
C ASP A 584 27.46 -15.08 8.08
N PRO A 585 27.88 -14.13 8.93
CA PRO A 585 28.40 -12.83 8.48
C PRO A 585 29.56 -12.96 7.49
N ALA A 586 30.46 -13.95 7.69
CA ALA A 586 31.61 -14.13 6.80
C ALA A 586 31.19 -14.55 5.38
N THR A 587 30.22 -15.47 5.28
CA THR A 587 29.62 -15.89 4.01
C THR A 587 28.92 -14.74 3.31
N GLU A 588 28.12 -13.96 4.04
CA GLU A 588 27.43 -12.83 3.43
C GLU A 588 28.40 -11.71 3.03
N ARG A 589 29.44 -11.43 3.81
CA ARG A 589 30.51 -10.49 3.41
C ARG A 589 31.14 -10.90 2.07
N ARG A 590 31.47 -12.18 1.89
CA ARG A 590 31.97 -12.69 0.59
C ARG A 590 30.95 -12.51 -0.53
N ARG A 591 29.67 -12.77 -0.26
CA ARG A 591 28.58 -12.62 -1.25
C ARG A 591 28.49 -11.19 -1.78
N PHE A 592 28.66 -10.19 -0.92
CA PHE A 592 28.55 -8.78 -1.30
C PHE A 592 29.90 -8.12 -1.66
N ALA A 593 31.02 -8.85 -1.64
CA ALA A 593 32.37 -8.28 -1.80
C ALA A 593 32.51 -7.40 -3.05
N SER A 594 32.13 -7.91 -4.23
CA SER A 594 32.21 -7.14 -5.48
C SER A 594 31.50 -5.78 -5.45
N TYR A 595 30.39 -5.68 -4.71
CA TYR A 595 29.66 -4.43 -4.53
C TYR A 595 30.33 -3.51 -3.50
N VAL A 596 30.78 -4.09 -2.38
CA VAL A 596 31.50 -3.35 -1.33
C VAL A 596 32.78 -2.75 -1.87
N ASP A 597 33.56 -3.54 -2.62
CA ASP A 597 34.83 -3.12 -3.20
C ASP A 597 34.64 -2.03 -4.26
N ARG A 598 33.64 -2.18 -5.15
CA ARG A 598 33.38 -1.19 -6.22
C ARG A 598 33.04 0.20 -5.67
N TYR A 599 32.28 0.27 -4.59
CA TYR A 599 31.77 1.52 -4.04
C TYR A 599 32.43 1.90 -2.71
N GLU A 600 33.54 1.24 -2.36
CA GLU A 600 34.35 1.49 -1.17
C GLU A 600 33.52 1.60 0.13
N ILE A 601 32.55 0.69 0.28
CA ILE A 601 31.55 0.78 1.35
C ILE A 601 32.17 0.35 2.68
N ALA A 602 32.27 1.29 3.62
CA ALA A 602 32.71 0.99 4.97
C ALA A 602 31.74 0.04 5.69
N PRO A 603 32.24 -1.02 6.36
CA PRO A 603 31.42 -1.87 7.20
C PRO A 603 30.91 -1.07 8.42
N GLU A 604 29.62 -1.23 8.74
CA GLU A 604 29.04 -0.66 9.95
C GLU A 604 29.23 -1.65 11.12
N PRO A 605 29.47 -1.16 12.35
CA PRO A 605 29.52 -2.02 13.53
C PRO A 605 28.19 -2.75 13.76
N GLU A 606 28.27 -3.96 14.32
CA GLU A 606 27.11 -4.87 14.49
C GLU A 606 26.08 -4.44 15.53
#